data_AF-A0A1H4IVH7-F1
#
_entry.id   AF-A0A1H4IVH7-F1
#
_cell.length_a   1.000
_cell.length_b   1.000
_cell.length_c   1.000
_cell.angle_alpha   90.00
_cell.angle_beta   90.00
_cell.angle_gamma   90.00
#
_symmetry.space_group_name_H-M   'P 1'
#
loop_
_entity.id
_entity.type
_entity.pdbx_description
1 polymer ?
#
loop_
_entity_poly.entity_id
_entity_poly.type
_entity_poly.pdbx_seq_one_letter_code
_entity_poly.pdbx_strand_id
1 'polypeptide(L)'
;MSADPGSIRADGHQALPNLAVKDASADPHIITAAARTGTDIELRIHTSIAPFDVAAEQWFPAATGFDVAAEQWFPAATGFAVTVIVHTVDAQTSAPRYLPPAEAAEWARAIFSTVDNAHGYFLGAVDPDTGSHRRGQLAYRLYLDTDRQAIPVPRQVVTCPHYQLSAIDGRAEITIPTTA
;
A
#
# COMPACT_ATOMS: atom_id res chain seq x y z
N MET A 1 1.99 11.84 24.38
CA MET A 1 2.50 10.48 24.64
C MET A 1 3.23 10.03 23.39
N SER A 2 4.54 9.81 23.49
CA SER A 2 5.38 9.36 22.39
C SER A 2 5.31 7.83 22.35
N ALA A 3 4.94 7.27 21.20
CA ALA A 3 4.85 5.82 21.03
C ALA A 3 6.26 5.23 20.90
N ASP A 4 6.56 4.26 21.76
CA ASP A 4 7.77 3.44 21.71
C ASP A 4 7.75 2.55 20.45
N PRO A 5 8.71 2.69 19.52
CA PRO A 5 8.82 1.83 18.34
C PRO A 5 9.10 0.35 18.67
N GLY A 6 9.41 0.03 19.93
CA GLY A 6 9.82 -1.30 20.37
C GLY A 6 8.71 -2.37 20.45
N SER A 7 7.45 -2.02 20.22
CA SER A 7 6.30 -2.96 20.32
C SER A 7 5.99 -3.71 19.01
N ILE A 8 6.59 -3.32 17.88
CA ILE A 8 6.67 -4.18 16.68
C ILE A 8 7.83 -5.17 16.88
N ARG A 9 7.87 -5.85 18.02
CA ARG A 9 8.64 -7.08 18.16
C ARG A 9 7.69 -8.21 17.84
N ALA A 10 7.85 -8.71 16.62
CA ALA A 10 7.33 -9.98 16.18
C ALA A 10 7.58 -11.03 17.28
N ASP A 11 6.52 -11.47 17.93
CA ASP A 11 6.52 -12.79 18.54
C ASP A 11 6.59 -13.79 17.36
N GLY A 12 7.79 -14.35 17.15
CA GLY A 12 8.07 -15.34 16.11
C GLY A 12 8.60 -14.77 14.80
N HIS A 13 9.92 -14.59 14.72
CA HIS A 13 10.78 -14.76 13.53
C HIS A 13 10.13 -14.86 12.13
N GLN A 14 9.39 -13.83 11.69
CA GLN A 14 9.17 -13.62 10.28
C GLN A 14 9.77 -12.28 9.87
N ALA A 15 10.93 -12.35 9.21
CA ALA A 15 11.58 -11.17 8.68
C ALA A 15 10.64 -10.48 7.70
N LEU A 16 10.51 -9.15 7.81
CA LEU A 16 9.75 -8.36 6.85
C LEU A 16 10.29 -8.61 5.44
N PRO A 17 9.43 -8.64 4.41
CA PRO A 17 9.88 -8.83 3.03
C PRO A 17 10.82 -7.69 2.66
N ASN A 18 12.03 -8.02 2.22
CA ASN A 18 12.97 -7.03 1.69
C ASN A 18 12.61 -6.74 0.23
N LEU A 19 11.88 -5.66 0.02
CA LEU A 19 11.38 -5.24 -1.30
C LEU A 19 12.49 -4.69 -2.21
N ALA A 20 13.69 -4.44 -1.69
CA ALA A 20 14.83 -3.91 -2.45
C ALA A 20 15.65 -5.01 -3.16
N VAL A 21 15.41 -6.30 -2.87
CA VAL A 21 16.14 -7.41 -3.52
C VAL A 21 15.56 -7.68 -4.90
N LYS A 22 16.42 -7.75 -5.92
CA LYS A 22 16.06 -7.96 -7.33
C LYS A 22 15.28 -9.26 -7.59
N ASP A 23 15.47 -10.28 -6.76
CA ASP A 23 14.73 -11.54 -6.78
C ASP A 23 13.48 -11.45 -5.91
N ALA A 24 12.64 -10.44 -6.16
CA ALA A 24 11.28 -10.44 -5.64
C ALA A 24 10.56 -11.61 -6.31
N SER A 25 10.52 -12.77 -5.64
CA SER A 25 9.66 -13.87 -6.05
C SER A 25 8.25 -13.32 -6.28
N ALA A 26 7.61 -13.75 -7.37
CA ALA A 26 6.20 -13.47 -7.62
C ALA A 26 5.30 -14.13 -6.55
N ASP A 27 5.86 -14.99 -5.71
CA ASP A 27 5.15 -15.62 -4.61
C ASP A 27 4.82 -14.59 -3.52
N PRO A 28 3.54 -14.45 -3.14
CA PRO A 28 3.15 -13.52 -2.11
C PRO A 28 3.80 -13.91 -0.78
N HIS A 29 4.50 -12.95 -0.17
CA HIS A 29 5.02 -13.13 1.19
C HIS A 29 3.86 -12.96 2.18
N ILE A 30 3.55 -14.02 2.92
CA ILE A 30 2.41 -14.05 3.86
C ILE A 30 2.94 -14.01 5.29
N ILE A 31 2.70 -12.91 6.01
CA ILE A 31 2.95 -12.80 7.45
C ILE A 31 1.64 -12.96 8.21
N THR A 32 1.67 -13.72 9.29
CA THR A 32 0.53 -13.88 10.19
C THR A 32 0.83 -13.27 11.54
N ALA A 33 -0.05 -12.43 12.06
CA ALA A 33 0.11 -11.78 13.37
C ALA A 33 -1.22 -11.69 14.11
N ALA A 34 -1.22 -11.89 15.43
CA ALA A 34 -2.39 -11.56 16.24
C ALA A 34 -2.62 -10.04 16.22
N ALA A 35 -3.88 -9.60 16.07
CA ALA A 35 -4.21 -8.19 16.18
C ALA A 35 -3.98 -7.74 17.63
N ARG A 36 -3.29 -6.61 17.80
CA ARG A 36 -3.12 -5.93 19.08
C ARG A 36 -4.43 -5.35 19.58
N THR A 37 -5.30 -4.96 18.64
CA THR A 37 -6.65 -4.51 18.93
C THR A 37 -7.67 -5.58 18.53
N GLY A 38 -8.51 -6.01 19.48
CA GLY A 38 -9.55 -7.01 19.24
C GLY A 38 -9.14 -8.44 19.60
N THR A 39 -10.04 -9.14 20.30
CA THR A 39 -9.84 -10.53 20.74
C THR A 39 -10.08 -11.49 19.58
N ASP A 40 -9.23 -12.51 19.47
CA ASP A 40 -9.32 -13.59 18.48
C ASP A 40 -9.32 -13.09 17.03
N ILE A 41 -8.70 -11.93 16.76
CA ILE A 41 -8.49 -11.42 15.41
C ILE A 41 -7.04 -11.70 15.00
N GLU A 42 -6.90 -12.25 13.80
CA GLU A 42 -5.63 -12.50 13.13
C GLU A 42 -5.49 -11.60 11.90
N LEU A 43 -4.31 -11.02 11.74
CA LEU A 43 -3.87 -10.28 10.57
C LEU A 43 -3.09 -11.22 9.67
N ARG A 44 -3.56 -11.41 8.42
CA ARG A 44 -2.82 -12.10 7.36
C ARG A 44 -2.38 -11.08 6.33
N ILE A 45 -1.09 -10.82 6.29
CA ILE A 45 -0.50 -9.73 5.51
C ILE A 45 0.16 -10.35 4.30
N HIS A 46 -0.42 -10.12 3.13
CA HIS A 46 0.08 -10.61 1.86
C HIS A 46 0.81 -9.47 1.15
N THR A 47 2.05 -9.69 0.79
CA THR A 47 2.86 -8.71 0.05
C THR A 47 3.24 -9.27 -1.31
N SER A 48 3.00 -8.52 -2.37
CA SER A 48 3.41 -8.89 -3.73
C SER A 48 4.04 -7.71 -4.46
N ILE A 49 4.86 -8.01 -5.45
CA ILE A 49 5.46 -7.02 -6.34
C ILE A 49 5.14 -7.43 -7.78
N ALA A 50 4.45 -6.58 -8.52
CA ALA A 50 4.09 -6.82 -9.91
C ALA A 50 4.66 -5.72 -10.80
N PRO A 51 5.29 -6.05 -11.95
CA PRO A 51 5.66 -5.04 -12.93
C PRO A 51 4.39 -4.41 -13.52
N PHE A 52 4.47 -3.13 -13.87
CA PHE A 52 3.49 -2.47 -14.73
C PHE A 52 4.22 -1.83 -15.90
N ASP A 53 3.54 -1.81 -17.04
CA ASP A 53 3.96 -1.11 -18.24
C ASP A 53 2.73 -0.43 -18.85
N VAL A 54 2.75 0.89 -18.90
CA VAL A 54 1.66 1.75 -19.34
C VAL A 54 2.19 2.76 -20.35
N ALA A 55 1.36 3.11 -21.32
CA ALA A 55 1.72 4.17 -22.25
C ALA A 55 1.98 5.47 -21.47
N ALA A 56 3.14 6.08 -21.69
CA ALA A 56 3.40 7.39 -21.14
C ALA A 56 2.36 8.39 -21.68
N GLU A 57 1.68 9.09 -20.78
CA GLU A 57 0.86 10.23 -21.19
C GLU A 57 1.79 11.43 -21.34
N GLN A 58 1.88 12.00 -22.55
CA GLN A 58 2.52 13.29 -22.75
C GLN A 58 1.69 14.37 -22.05
N TRP A 59 2.20 14.93 -20.96
CA TRP A 59 1.63 16.15 -20.40
C TRP A 59 2.10 17.34 -21.25
N PHE A 60 1.20 17.91 -22.04
CA PHE A 60 1.45 19.23 -22.64
C PHE A 60 1.12 20.30 -21.59
N PRO A 61 2.09 21.11 -21.11
CA PRO A 61 1.74 22.30 -20.36
C PRO A 61 0.89 23.19 -21.28
N ALA A 62 -0.24 23.69 -20.78
CA ALA A 62 -0.98 24.73 -21.47
C ALA A 62 -0.01 25.91 -21.68
N ALA A 63 0.42 26.12 -22.92
CA ALA A 63 1.37 27.17 -23.25
C ALA A 63 0.74 28.54 -23.00
N THR A 64 1.03 29.13 -21.85
CA THR A 64 1.03 30.59 -21.70
C THR A 64 2.47 31.03 -21.80
N GLY A 65 2.75 31.86 -22.82
CA GLY A 65 4.09 32.08 -23.34
C GLY A 65 5.17 32.48 -22.33
N PHE A 66 6.39 32.29 -22.83
CA PHE A 66 7.72 32.54 -22.25
C PHE A 66 8.38 31.41 -21.47
N ASP A 67 9.57 31.07 -21.98
CA ASP A 67 10.57 30.10 -21.57
C ASP A 67 10.19 28.61 -21.57
N VAL A 68 10.79 27.90 -22.54
CA VAL A 68 10.92 26.45 -22.59
C VAL A 68 11.83 25.97 -21.45
N ALA A 69 11.26 25.89 -20.25
CA ALA A 69 11.83 25.12 -19.16
C ALA A 69 11.35 23.67 -19.29
N ALA A 70 12.29 22.79 -19.66
CA ALA A 70 12.28 21.32 -19.59
C ALA A 70 10.93 20.60 -19.66
N GLU A 71 10.75 19.75 -20.67
CA GLU A 71 9.75 18.68 -20.68
C GLU A 71 9.84 17.89 -19.36
N GLN A 72 8.97 18.20 -18.40
CA GLN A 72 9.03 17.63 -17.06
C GLN A 72 8.12 16.40 -17.02
N TRP A 73 8.73 15.25 -17.30
CA TRP A 73 8.09 13.96 -17.45
C TRP A 73 8.02 13.21 -16.11
N PHE A 74 6.83 13.00 -15.51
CA PHE A 74 6.61 11.99 -14.45
C PHE A 74 5.12 11.60 -14.30
N PRO A 75 4.78 10.35 -13.90
CA PRO A 75 5.66 9.23 -13.48
C PRO A 75 5.86 8.17 -14.58
N ALA A 76 6.82 7.27 -14.33
CA ALA A 76 7.34 6.28 -15.27
C ALA A 76 6.27 5.49 -16.05
N ALA A 77 6.50 5.31 -17.36
CA ALA A 77 5.74 4.40 -18.22
C ALA A 77 5.84 2.95 -17.73
N THR A 78 6.97 2.59 -17.13
CA THR A 78 7.23 1.23 -16.69
C THR A 78 7.80 1.25 -15.28
N GLY A 79 7.40 0.31 -14.44
CA GLY A 79 7.86 0.24 -13.06
C GLY A 79 7.30 -0.97 -12.34
N PHE A 80 7.20 -0.88 -11.02
CA PHE A 80 6.65 -1.94 -10.18
C PHE A 80 5.64 -1.39 -9.19
N ALA A 81 4.54 -2.12 -9.04
CA ALA A 81 3.59 -1.90 -7.96
C ALA A 81 3.86 -2.91 -6.85
N VAL A 82 4.21 -2.41 -5.68
CA VAL A 82 4.23 -3.19 -4.44
C VAL A 82 2.85 -3.10 -3.82
N THR A 83 2.21 -4.24 -3.63
CA THR A 83 0.88 -4.34 -3.04
C THR A 83 0.99 -5.02 -1.68
N VAL A 84 0.43 -4.39 -0.66
CA VAL A 84 0.24 -4.98 0.67
C VAL A 84 -1.26 -5.14 0.91
N ILE A 85 -1.70 -6.36 1.11
CA ILE A 85 -3.08 -6.69 1.45
C ILE A 85 -3.10 -7.20 2.88
N VAL A 86 -3.83 -6.53 3.76
CA VAL A 86 -4.04 -6.96 5.14
C VAL A 86 -5.43 -7.54 5.25
N HIS A 87 -5.52 -8.85 5.44
CA HIS A 87 -6.77 -9.51 5.79
C HIS A 87 -6.93 -9.53 7.30
N THR A 88 -8.09 -9.08 7.76
CA THR A 88 -8.49 -9.12 9.17
C THR A 88 -9.51 -10.24 9.30
N VAL A 89 -9.11 -11.34 9.95
CA VAL A 89 -9.93 -12.55 10.05
C VAL A 89 -10.09 -12.98 11.49
N ASP A 90 -11.17 -13.69 11.77
CA ASP A 90 -11.34 -14.43 13.02
C ASP A 90 -10.34 -15.58 13.08
N ALA A 91 -9.58 -15.68 14.17
CA ALA A 91 -8.48 -16.63 14.31
C ALA A 91 -8.94 -18.10 14.29
N GLN A 92 -10.18 -18.38 14.68
CA GLN A 92 -10.72 -19.74 14.75
C GLN A 92 -11.42 -20.14 13.46
N THR A 93 -12.23 -19.23 12.91
CA THR A 93 -13.13 -19.51 11.79
C THR A 93 -12.59 -19.03 10.45
N SER A 94 -11.52 -18.24 10.44
CA SER A 94 -11.02 -17.50 9.27
C SER A 94 -12.06 -16.59 8.62
N ALA A 95 -13.17 -16.28 9.31
CA ALA A 95 -14.21 -15.41 8.78
C ALA A 95 -13.73 -13.95 8.75
N PRO A 96 -14.07 -13.16 7.71
CA PRO A 96 -13.69 -11.75 7.66
C PRO A 96 -14.24 -10.95 8.85
N ARG A 97 -13.36 -10.24 9.55
CA ARG A 97 -13.68 -9.36 10.68
C ARG A 97 -13.32 -7.93 10.33
N TYR A 98 -13.98 -6.97 10.97
CA TYR A 98 -13.59 -5.57 10.87
C TYR A 98 -12.58 -5.25 11.96
N LEU A 99 -11.53 -4.53 11.59
CA LEU A 99 -10.56 -3.96 12.50
C LEU A 99 -10.34 -2.48 12.11
N PRO A 100 -10.17 -1.57 13.08
CA PRO A 100 -9.76 -0.20 12.78
C PRO A 100 -8.51 -0.17 11.87
N PRO A 101 -8.49 0.68 10.82
CA PRO A 101 -7.41 0.66 9.81
C PRO A 101 -6.01 1.02 10.35
N ALA A 102 -5.90 1.62 11.53
CA ALA A 102 -4.63 2.12 12.07
C ALA A 102 -3.59 1.00 12.20
N GLU A 103 -3.98 -0.15 12.75
CA GLU A 103 -3.08 -1.28 12.95
C GLU A 103 -2.63 -1.91 11.62
N ALA A 104 -3.55 -2.07 10.66
CA ALA A 104 -3.22 -2.53 9.32
C ALA A 104 -2.31 -1.54 8.57
N ALA A 105 -2.52 -0.24 8.76
CA ALA A 105 -1.70 0.81 8.16
C ALA A 105 -0.26 0.80 8.70
N GLU A 106 -0.06 0.49 9.99
CA GLU A 106 1.28 0.34 10.57
C GLU A 106 2.08 -0.80 9.91
N TRP A 107 1.43 -1.93 9.63
CA TRP A 107 2.07 -3.03 8.91
C TRP A 107 2.49 -2.62 7.49
N ALA A 108 1.59 -1.96 6.76
CA ALA A 108 1.91 -1.45 5.42
C ALA A 108 3.07 -0.46 5.45
N ARG A 109 3.12 0.46 6.43
CA ARG A 109 4.24 1.40 6.60
C ARG A 109 5.55 0.69 6.92
N ALA A 110 5.54 -0.27 7.82
CA ALA A 110 6.74 -1.04 8.16
C ALA A 110 7.30 -1.75 6.92
N ILE A 111 6.44 -2.35 6.10
CA ILE A 111 6.84 -3.00 4.85
C ILE A 111 7.39 -1.97 3.83
N PHE A 112 6.66 -0.88 3.59
CA PHE A 112 7.09 0.16 2.64
C PHE A 112 8.37 0.87 3.07
N SER A 113 8.63 1.02 4.37
CA SER A 113 9.83 1.66 4.90
C SER A 113 11.15 0.98 4.51
N THR A 114 11.09 -0.26 4.00
CA THR A 114 12.24 -0.93 3.39
C THR A 114 12.71 -0.27 2.09
N VAL A 115 11.86 0.54 1.47
CA VAL A 115 12.13 1.29 0.23
C VAL A 115 11.93 2.79 0.46
N ASP A 116 10.72 3.19 0.85
CA ASP A 116 10.35 4.57 1.20
C ASP A 116 9.03 4.57 2.00
N ASN A 117 8.95 5.36 3.06
CA ASN A 117 7.76 5.49 3.88
C ASN A 117 6.84 6.66 3.46
N ALA A 118 7.29 7.57 2.57
CA ALA A 118 6.57 8.80 2.24
C ALA A 118 5.47 8.63 1.17
N HIS A 119 5.63 7.65 0.28
CA HIS A 119 4.82 7.49 -0.93
C HIS A 119 3.85 6.28 -0.92
N GLY A 120 3.62 5.66 0.24
CA GLY A 120 2.59 4.63 0.35
C GLY A 120 1.18 5.20 0.17
N TYR A 121 0.29 4.42 -0.45
CA TYR A 121 -1.11 4.75 -0.65
C TYR A 121 -2.02 3.70 0.00
N PHE A 122 -3.13 4.15 0.58
CA PHE A 122 -4.26 3.34 1.02
C PHE A 122 -5.35 3.36 -0.03
N LEU A 123 -5.83 2.17 -0.41
CA LEU A 123 -6.83 1.98 -1.46
C LEU A 123 -8.22 1.68 -0.89
N GLY A 124 -8.31 1.35 0.40
CA GLY A 124 -9.56 0.95 1.04
C GLY A 124 -9.77 -0.56 1.12
N ALA A 125 -11.01 -0.95 1.41
CA ALA A 125 -11.44 -2.34 1.46
C ALA A 125 -11.78 -2.86 0.06
N VAL A 126 -10.79 -2.85 -0.84
CA VAL A 126 -10.95 -3.19 -2.25
C VAL A 126 -9.89 -4.18 -2.70
N ASP A 127 -10.23 -4.90 -3.76
CA ASP A 127 -9.30 -5.60 -4.63
C ASP A 127 -8.47 -4.55 -5.40
N PRO A 128 -7.14 -4.53 -5.25
CA PRO A 128 -6.31 -3.42 -5.72
C PRO A 128 -6.20 -3.32 -7.24
N ASP A 129 -6.51 -4.40 -7.97
CA ASP A 129 -6.41 -4.43 -9.43
C ASP A 129 -7.76 -4.12 -10.07
N THR A 130 -8.86 -4.60 -9.49
CA THR A 130 -10.22 -4.39 -10.04
C THR A 130 -10.99 -3.24 -9.40
N GLY A 131 -10.55 -2.74 -8.23
CA GLY A 131 -11.28 -1.78 -7.42
C GLY A 131 -12.55 -2.33 -6.74
N SER A 132 -12.83 -3.63 -6.88
CA SER A 132 -14.03 -4.27 -6.32
C SER A 132 -13.94 -4.36 -4.80
N HIS A 133 -15.03 -4.05 -4.08
CA HIS A 133 -15.02 -4.11 -2.62
C HIS A 133 -14.80 -5.54 -2.08
N ARG A 134 -13.93 -5.69 -1.07
CA ARG A 134 -13.58 -6.95 -0.40
C ARG A 134 -13.70 -6.78 1.11
N ARG A 135 -14.62 -7.53 1.73
CA ARG A 135 -14.85 -7.46 3.18
C ARG A 135 -13.69 -8.06 3.96
N GLY A 136 -13.28 -7.39 5.04
CA GLY A 136 -12.19 -7.83 5.93
C GLY A 136 -10.82 -7.82 5.26
N GLN A 137 -10.67 -6.97 4.24
CA GLN A 137 -9.43 -6.72 3.54
C GLN A 137 -9.17 -5.21 3.57
N LEU A 138 -7.91 -4.81 3.70
CA LEU A 138 -7.45 -3.46 3.46
C LEU A 138 -6.25 -3.53 2.51
N ALA A 139 -6.32 -2.77 1.42
CA ALA A 139 -5.30 -2.75 0.38
C ALA A 139 -4.46 -1.47 0.46
N TYR A 140 -3.16 -1.64 0.26
CA TYR A 140 -2.16 -0.58 0.22
C TYR A 140 -1.24 -0.79 -0.97
N ARG A 141 -0.77 0.31 -1.57
CA ARG A 141 0.10 0.26 -2.74
C ARG A 141 1.24 1.26 -2.66
N LEU A 142 2.43 0.86 -3.08
CA LEU A 142 3.58 1.72 -3.31
C LEU A 142 4.04 1.50 -4.75
N TYR A 143 4.35 2.59 -5.45
CA TYR A 143 4.83 2.54 -6.83
C TYR A 143 6.31 2.84 -6.87
N LEU A 144 7.03 2.03 -7.62
CA LEU A 144 8.46 2.13 -7.84
C LEU A 144 8.76 2.30 -9.32
N ASP A 145 9.79 3.07 -9.66
CA ASP A 145 10.35 3.07 -11.00
C ASP A 145 11.20 1.80 -11.27
N THR A 146 11.82 1.76 -12.44
CA THR A 146 12.70 0.65 -12.87
C THR A 146 13.97 0.53 -12.03
N ASP A 147 14.41 1.61 -11.40
CA ASP A 147 15.54 1.68 -10.46
C ASP A 147 15.13 1.43 -9.00
N ARG A 148 13.88 1.00 -8.77
CA ARG A 148 13.28 0.71 -7.47
C ARG A 148 13.19 1.94 -6.55
N GLN A 149 13.20 3.14 -7.11
CA GLN A 149 12.92 4.37 -6.35
C GLN A 149 11.42 4.59 -6.27
N ALA A 150 10.96 5.08 -5.12
CA ALA A 150 9.55 5.41 -4.95
C ALA A 150 9.15 6.57 -5.87
N ILE A 151 8.03 6.39 -6.54
CA ILE A 151 7.44 7.41 -7.42
C ILE A 151 6.00 7.70 -7.01
N PRO A 152 5.47 8.89 -7.33
CA PRO A 152 4.05 9.17 -7.19
C PRO A 152 3.20 8.20 -8.00
N VAL A 153 1.95 7.97 -7.57
CA VAL A 153 1.00 7.10 -8.29
C VAL A 153 0.86 7.53 -9.76
N PRO A 154 1.16 6.63 -10.73
CA PRO A 154 0.87 6.88 -12.13
C PRO A 154 -0.64 6.88 -12.35
N ARG A 155 -1.19 7.97 -12.91
CA ARG A 155 -2.64 8.10 -13.12
C ARG A 155 -3.22 6.99 -14.00
N GLN A 156 -2.40 6.50 -14.92
CA GLN A 156 -2.74 5.45 -15.88
C GLN A 156 -3.00 4.08 -15.21
N VAL A 157 -2.49 3.85 -13.99
CA VAL A 157 -2.70 2.59 -13.26
C VAL A 157 -3.75 2.70 -12.15
N VAL A 158 -4.42 3.85 -12.02
CA VAL A 158 -5.42 4.09 -10.96
C VAL A 158 -6.76 3.50 -11.37
N THR A 159 -7.12 2.36 -10.78
CA THR A 159 -8.45 1.73 -10.93
C THR A 159 -9.40 1.99 -9.77
N CYS A 160 -8.89 2.53 -8.65
CA CYS A 160 -9.64 2.85 -7.44
C CYS A 160 -9.08 4.10 -6.75
N PRO A 161 -9.80 4.71 -5.78
CA PRO A 161 -9.26 5.84 -5.02
C PRO A 161 -7.94 5.50 -4.32
N HIS A 162 -6.95 6.39 -4.43
CA HIS A 162 -5.65 6.28 -3.74
C HIS A 162 -5.53 7.44 -2.74
N TYR A 163 -5.47 7.11 -1.45
CA TYR A 163 -5.30 8.08 -0.37
C TYR A 163 -3.88 7.97 0.16
N GLN A 164 -3.14 9.08 0.24
CA GLN A 164 -1.77 9.03 0.75
C GLN A 164 -1.76 8.50 2.19
N LEU A 165 -0.89 7.53 2.46
CA LEU A 165 -0.84 6.83 3.75
C LEU A 165 -0.39 7.73 4.91
N SER A 166 0.37 8.78 4.61
CA SER A 166 0.73 9.86 5.55
C SER A 166 -0.45 10.78 5.87
N ALA A 167 -1.39 10.98 4.95
CA ALA A 167 -2.59 11.79 5.19
C ALA A 167 -3.62 11.10 6.09
N ILE A 168 -3.41 9.81 6.35
CA ILE A 168 -4.23 8.98 7.25
C ILE A 168 -3.71 9.07 8.69
N ASP A 169 -2.49 9.54 8.91
CA ASP A 169 -1.98 9.78 10.25
C ASP A 169 -2.79 10.87 10.96
N GLY A 170 -3.44 10.47 12.06
CA GLY A 170 -4.24 11.36 12.90
C GLY A 170 -5.74 11.36 12.64
N ARG A 171 -6.25 10.64 11.62
CA ARG A 171 -7.70 10.42 11.48
C ARG A 171 -8.09 9.06 12.04
N ALA A 172 -8.74 9.07 13.20
CA ALA A 172 -9.26 7.89 13.89
C ALA A 172 -10.29 7.08 13.05
N GLU A 173 -10.87 7.69 12.02
CA GLU A 173 -11.77 7.04 11.07
C GLU A 173 -11.52 7.59 9.67
N ILE A 174 -11.12 6.71 8.75
CA ILE A 174 -11.43 6.96 7.34
C ILE A 174 -12.82 6.38 7.13
N THR A 175 -13.82 7.24 7.11
CA THR A 175 -15.14 6.85 6.61
C THR A 175 -15.01 6.67 5.10
N ILE A 176 -14.77 5.44 4.66
CA ILE A 176 -14.88 5.09 3.24
C ILE A 176 -16.38 5.12 2.92
N PRO A 177 -16.84 5.94 1.98
CA PRO A 177 -18.24 5.92 1.58
C PRO A 177 -18.55 4.56 0.95
N THR A 178 -19.23 3.70 1.69
CA THR A 178 -19.87 2.50 1.15
C THR A 178 -21.14 2.96 0.45
N THR A 179 -21.14 2.99 -0.87
CA THR A 179 -22.40 3.04 -1.63
C THR A 179 -23.15 1.73 -1.37
N ALA A 180 -24.34 1.86 -0.79
CA ALA A 180 -25.29 0.77 -0.56
C ALA A 180 -25.91 0.27 -1.88
#